data_AF-A0A8B7JAV0-F1
#
_entry.id   AF-A0A8B7JAV0-F1
#
_cell.length_a   1.000
_cell.length_b   1.000
_cell.length_c   1.000
_cell.angle_alpha   90.00
_cell.angle_beta   90.00
_cell.angle_gamma   90.00
#
_symmetry.space_group_name_H-M   'P 1'
#
loop_
_entity.id
_entity.type
_entity.pdbx_description
1 polymer ?
#
loop_
_entity_poly.entity_id
_entity_poly.type
_entity_poly.pdbx_seq_one_letter_code
_entity_poly.pdbx_strand_id
1 'polypeptide(L)'
;MQVRYEQAPRVSSIIQCPNVCARQQSWPWCREKKYDYYSLPKTSVVIAFYNEAWSTLLRTVHSVLETSPDILLEEVVLVDDYSDKEHLKETLENYVAGLRKVRLIRANKREGLVRARLLGASVAKGDILTFLDCHCECHEGWLEPLLERIGEEETAVVCPVIDVIDWNTFEYLGNSGEPQIGGFDWRLVFTWHVTPEREQKRRKSKTDVIRSPTMAGGLFAVSKNYFDYLGSYDTGMEVWGGENLEFSFRIWQCGGSLEIHPCSHVGHVFPKQAPYSRSKALANSVRAAEVWMDEYKELYYHRNPHARLEPYGDVTERRLLREKLKCKDFKWFLENVYPELHVPEDRPGFFGMLKNRGMANFCFDYNPPNEHEVTGHRVILYPCHGMGQNQFFEYTSHNEIRYNTRQPEVCAAVDSGTDYLTMYLCEENVHSIPENQKFIFREDGTLLHVQTQKCLQAESNSYNGNPAPLLRSCTDSEYQKWFFKERS
;
A
#
# COMPACT_ATOMS: atom_id res chain seq x y z
N MET A 1 -22.74 -0.66 -19.74
CA MET A 1 -22.97 -2.12 -19.60
C MET A 1 -22.84 -2.46 -18.12
N GLN A 2 -23.97 -2.59 -17.42
CA GLN A 2 -24.03 -2.94 -16.00
C GLN A 2 -23.63 -4.40 -15.82
N VAL A 3 -22.52 -4.66 -15.13
CA VAL A 3 -22.15 -6.02 -14.72
C VAL A 3 -22.89 -6.34 -13.42
N ARG A 4 -23.64 -7.45 -13.44
CA ARG A 4 -24.53 -7.92 -12.37
C ARG A 4 -23.73 -8.25 -11.10
N TYR A 5 -24.08 -7.58 -10.00
CA TYR A 5 -23.60 -7.79 -8.63
C TYR A 5 -24.46 -8.80 -7.86
N GLU A 6 -25.00 -9.84 -8.51
CA GLU A 6 -26.08 -10.67 -7.94
C GLU A 6 -25.67 -12.07 -7.42
N GLN A 7 -24.39 -12.47 -7.51
CA GLN A 7 -23.98 -13.81 -7.07
C GLN A 7 -23.29 -13.88 -5.69
N ALA A 8 -22.47 -12.89 -5.31
CA ALA A 8 -21.89 -12.80 -3.96
C ALA A 8 -22.92 -12.58 -2.81
N PRO A 9 -24.06 -11.89 -3.02
CA PRO A 9 -25.06 -11.73 -1.95
C PRO A 9 -25.59 -13.07 -1.44
N ARG A 10 -25.69 -14.10 -2.30
CA ARG A 10 -26.31 -15.38 -1.93
C ARG A 10 -25.53 -16.10 -0.83
N VAL A 11 -24.21 -16.24 -0.94
CA VAL A 11 -23.41 -16.96 0.07
C VAL A 11 -23.43 -16.20 1.40
N SER A 12 -23.19 -14.88 1.37
CA SER A 12 -23.22 -14.07 2.60
C SER A 12 -24.60 -14.06 3.30
N SER A 13 -25.70 -14.18 2.54
CA SER A 13 -27.07 -14.22 3.05
C SER A 13 -27.50 -15.60 3.58
N ILE A 14 -26.83 -16.68 3.14
CA ILE A 14 -27.13 -18.07 3.51
C ILE A 14 -26.35 -18.51 4.76
N ILE A 15 -25.18 -17.89 5.03
CA ILE A 15 -24.43 -18.12 6.27
C ILE A 15 -25.21 -17.46 7.44
N GLN A 16 -26.24 -18.16 7.92
CA GLN A 16 -26.85 -17.91 9.22
C GLN A 16 -25.79 -18.18 10.29
N CYS A 17 -25.52 -17.19 11.13
CA CYS A 17 -24.46 -17.23 12.13
C CYS A 17 -25.09 -17.33 13.52
N PRO A 18 -25.21 -18.53 14.11
CA PRO A 18 -25.37 -18.65 15.56
C PRO A 18 -24.02 -18.65 16.29
N ASN A 19 -22.88 -18.75 15.58
CA ASN A 19 -21.53 -18.79 16.17
C ASN A 19 -20.48 -18.30 15.16
N VAL A 20 -19.70 -17.28 15.55
CA VAL A 20 -18.60 -16.64 14.80
C VAL A 20 -17.62 -17.65 14.18
N CYS A 21 -17.37 -17.55 12.86
CA CYS A 21 -16.47 -18.44 12.10
C CYS A 21 -14.98 -18.28 12.48
N ALA A 22 -14.56 -17.13 13.02
CA ALA A 22 -13.16 -16.85 13.38
C ALA A 22 -12.62 -17.68 14.57
N ARG A 23 -13.46 -18.43 15.31
CA ARG A 23 -13.06 -19.12 16.55
C ARG A 23 -12.06 -20.26 16.41
N GLN A 24 -11.73 -20.70 15.19
CA GLN A 24 -10.98 -21.94 14.97
C GLN A 24 -9.45 -21.80 14.95
N GLN A 25 -8.88 -20.60 14.88
CA GLN A 25 -7.42 -20.44 14.90
C GLN A 25 -6.91 -20.03 16.28
N SER A 26 -5.95 -20.82 16.79
CA SER A 26 -5.32 -20.55 18.08
C SER A 26 -3.95 -19.92 17.88
N TRP A 27 -3.73 -18.73 18.44
CA TRP A 27 -2.42 -18.13 18.68
C TRP A 27 -2.05 -18.37 20.15
N PRO A 28 -1.34 -19.47 20.48
CA PRO A 28 -1.22 -19.93 21.86
C PRO A 28 -0.60 -18.88 22.78
N TRP A 29 0.44 -18.21 22.28
CA TRP A 29 1.17 -17.15 22.99
C TRP A 29 0.33 -15.92 23.30
N CYS A 30 -0.68 -15.61 22.49
CA CYS A 30 -1.57 -14.47 22.74
C CYS A 30 -2.64 -14.77 23.79
N ARG A 31 -3.01 -16.04 23.98
CA ARG A 31 -3.98 -16.47 25.01
C ARG A 31 -3.42 -16.38 26.44
N GLU A 32 -2.10 -16.34 26.57
CA GLU A 32 -1.42 -16.23 27.87
C GLU A 32 -1.33 -14.78 28.36
N LYS A 33 -1.56 -13.79 27.48
CA LYS A 33 -1.61 -12.37 27.88
C LYS A 33 -2.79 -12.13 28.83
N LYS A 34 -2.55 -11.34 29.86
CA LYS A 34 -3.55 -10.91 30.84
C LYS A 34 -3.63 -9.39 30.80
N TYR A 35 -4.84 -8.88 30.70
CA TYR A 35 -5.11 -7.45 30.63
C TYR A 35 -5.80 -6.97 31.91
N ASP A 36 -5.41 -5.81 32.41
CA ASP A 36 -6.12 -5.13 33.50
C ASP A 36 -7.24 -4.26 32.95
N TYR A 37 -8.43 -4.83 32.83
CA TYR A 37 -9.60 -4.19 32.22
C TYR A 37 -10.03 -2.87 32.86
N TYR A 38 -9.66 -2.60 34.10
CA TYR A 38 -10.06 -1.38 34.79
C TYR A 38 -9.12 -0.20 34.52
N SER A 39 -7.90 -0.46 34.06
CA SER A 39 -6.93 0.59 33.67
C SER A 39 -6.91 0.85 32.18
N LEU A 40 -7.45 -0.05 31.36
CA LEU A 40 -7.53 0.13 29.91
C LEU A 40 -8.49 1.27 29.52
N PRO A 41 -8.12 2.11 28.53
CA PRO A 41 -8.98 3.17 28.04
C PRO A 41 -10.18 2.60 27.26
N LYS A 42 -11.27 3.36 27.18
CA LYS A 42 -12.43 2.95 26.40
C LYS A 42 -12.31 3.39 24.95
N THR A 43 -12.93 2.65 24.04
CA THR A 43 -12.93 2.97 22.61
C THR A 43 -14.30 3.25 22.03
N SER A 44 -14.34 4.18 21.07
CA SER A 44 -15.41 4.28 20.08
C SER A 44 -14.96 3.60 18.79
N VAL A 45 -15.69 2.56 18.38
CA VAL A 45 -15.46 1.90 17.09
C VAL A 45 -16.20 2.68 16.01
N VAL A 46 -15.48 3.16 14.99
CA VAL A 46 -16.05 3.97 13.89
C VAL A 46 -16.04 3.17 12.60
N ILE A 47 -17.22 2.94 12.02
CA ILE A 47 -17.40 2.18 10.78
C ILE A 47 -18.10 3.05 9.75
N ALA A 48 -17.33 3.57 8.80
CA ALA A 48 -17.87 4.28 7.65
C ALA A 48 -18.29 3.27 6.56
N PHE A 49 -19.45 3.48 5.93
CA PHE A 49 -19.94 2.60 4.89
C PHE A 49 -20.58 3.37 3.73
N TYR A 50 -20.46 2.83 2.53
CA TYR A 50 -21.10 3.34 1.32
C TYR A 50 -21.58 2.17 0.46
N ASN A 51 -22.90 2.05 0.27
CA ASN A 51 -23.53 1.02 -0.57
C ASN A 51 -23.15 -0.43 -0.19
N GLU A 52 -22.80 -0.68 1.07
CA GLU A 52 -22.42 -2.01 1.56
C GLU A 52 -23.60 -3.00 1.54
N ALA A 53 -23.30 -4.29 1.40
CA ALA A 53 -24.33 -5.31 1.50
C ALA A 53 -24.84 -5.43 2.95
N TRP A 54 -26.15 -5.73 3.09
CA TRP A 54 -26.80 -5.82 4.41
C TRP A 54 -26.11 -6.83 5.34
N SER A 55 -25.81 -8.01 4.82
CA SER A 55 -25.21 -9.12 5.56
C SER A 55 -23.80 -8.80 6.06
N THR A 56 -22.94 -8.25 5.21
CA THR A 56 -21.55 -7.90 5.56
C THR A 56 -21.52 -6.78 6.60
N LEU A 57 -22.28 -5.70 6.38
CA LEU A 57 -22.37 -4.59 7.33
C LEU A 57 -22.82 -5.05 8.71
N LEU A 58 -23.94 -5.77 8.78
CA LEU A 58 -24.46 -6.24 10.08
C LEU A 58 -23.55 -7.30 10.72
N ARG A 59 -22.88 -8.14 9.93
CA ARG A 59 -21.92 -9.09 10.48
C ARG A 59 -20.74 -8.37 11.13
N THR A 60 -20.25 -7.28 10.54
CA THR A 60 -19.24 -6.45 11.18
C THR A 60 -19.74 -5.84 12.49
N VAL A 61 -20.96 -5.28 12.50
CA VAL A 61 -21.55 -4.71 13.72
C VAL A 61 -21.67 -5.76 14.83
N HIS A 62 -22.25 -6.91 14.54
CA HIS A 62 -22.41 -7.99 15.52
C HIS A 62 -21.07 -8.56 15.95
N SER A 63 -20.13 -8.75 15.03
CA SER A 63 -18.79 -9.22 15.36
C SER A 63 -18.10 -8.29 16.37
N VAL A 64 -18.18 -6.96 16.18
CA VAL A 64 -17.68 -6.00 17.17
C VAL A 64 -18.41 -6.13 18.51
N LEU A 65 -19.74 -6.17 18.52
CA LEU A 65 -20.53 -6.25 19.75
C LEU A 65 -20.31 -7.55 20.54
N GLU A 66 -20.07 -8.66 19.84
CA GLU A 66 -19.93 -10.00 20.42
C GLU A 66 -18.50 -10.31 20.86
N THR A 67 -17.49 -9.66 20.28
CA THR A 67 -16.07 -9.92 20.58
C THR A 67 -15.40 -8.81 21.38
N SER A 68 -16.01 -7.62 21.50
CA SER A 68 -15.46 -6.52 22.28
C SER A 68 -15.93 -6.59 23.74
N PRO A 69 -15.02 -6.60 24.72
CA PRO A 69 -15.39 -6.58 26.13
C PRO A 69 -16.25 -5.35 26.49
N ASP A 70 -17.38 -5.58 27.18
CA ASP A 70 -18.36 -4.51 27.43
C ASP A 70 -17.79 -3.32 28.21
N ILE A 71 -16.83 -3.56 29.10
CA ILE A 71 -16.18 -2.51 29.89
C ILE A 71 -15.31 -1.57 29.04
N LEU A 72 -14.80 -2.05 27.91
CA LEU A 72 -13.87 -1.34 27.03
C LEU A 72 -14.57 -0.67 25.84
N LEU A 73 -15.67 -1.23 25.35
CA LEU A 73 -16.43 -0.65 24.24
C LEU A 73 -17.35 0.46 24.74
N GLU A 74 -17.09 1.72 24.39
CA GLU A 74 -17.98 2.83 24.71
C GLU A 74 -19.18 2.86 23.74
N GLU A 75 -18.90 2.82 22.43
CA GLU A 75 -19.92 2.85 21.38
C GLU A 75 -19.39 2.35 20.03
N VAL A 76 -20.30 1.92 19.16
CA VAL A 76 -20.09 1.65 17.73
C VAL A 76 -20.81 2.76 16.95
N VAL A 77 -20.05 3.58 16.24
CA VAL A 77 -20.54 4.69 15.42
C VAL A 77 -20.52 4.27 13.95
N LEU A 78 -21.70 3.99 13.42
CA LEU A 78 -21.93 3.75 12.00
C LEU A 78 -22.09 5.08 11.26
N VAL A 79 -21.35 5.27 10.17
CA VAL A 79 -21.43 6.48 9.35
C VAL A 79 -21.82 6.12 7.92
N ASP A 80 -23.07 6.42 7.55
CA ASP A 80 -23.58 6.30 6.18
C ASP A 80 -23.03 7.45 5.32
N ASP A 81 -22.07 7.15 4.44
CA ASP A 81 -21.49 8.08 3.47
C ASP A 81 -22.42 8.29 2.26
N TYR A 82 -23.68 8.64 2.53
CA TYR A 82 -24.68 8.95 1.52
C TYR A 82 -25.00 7.78 0.56
N SER A 83 -25.22 6.59 1.13
CA SER A 83 -25.58 5.39 0.36
C SER A 83 -26.90 5.57 -0.40
N ASP A 84 -27.06 4.91 -1.54
CA ASP A 84 -28.27 4.92 -2.37
C ASP A 84 -29.13 3.66 -2.24
N LYS A 85 -28.67 2.65 -1.49
CA LYS A 85 -29.40 1.39 -1.33
C LYS A 85 -30.53 1.51 -0.31
N GLU A 86 -31.73 1.08 -0.72
CA GLU A 86 -32.94 1.14 0.10
C GLU A 86 -32.78 0.42 1.45
N HIS A 87 -32.11 -0.74 1.46
CA HIS A 87 -31.87 -1.50 2.69
C HIS A 87 -31.01 -0.77 3.72
N LEU A 88 -30.28 0.27 3.31
CA LEU A 88 -29.43 1.09 4.20
C LEU A 88 -30.17 2.31 4.77
N LYS A 89 -31.45 2.52 4.41
CA LYS A 89 -32.27 3.65 4.88
C LYS A 89 -33.04 3.28 6.14
N GLU A 90 -34.36 3.39 6.12
CA GLU A 90 -35.22 3.15 7.28
C GLU A 90 -35.04 1.73 7.86
N THR A 91 -34.84 0.73 7.00
CA THR A 91 -34.62 -0.66 7.43
C THR A 91 -33.40 -0.79 8.35
N LEU A 92 -32.28 -0.15 7.99
CA LEU A 92 -31.07 -0.18 8.81
C LEU A 92 -31.29 0.57 10.13
N GLU A 93 -31.91 1.74 10.07
CA GLU A 93 -32.18 2.58 11.24
C GLU A 93 -33.04 1.85 12.28
N ASN A 94 -34.12 1.22 11.84
CA ASN A 94 -34.99 0.41 12.69
C ASN A 94 -34.25 -0.79 13.31
N TYR A 95 -33.35 -1.43 12.54
CA TYR A 95 -32.57 -2.56 13.04
C TYR A 95 -31.57 -2.13 14.12
N VAL A 96 -30.79 -1.07 13.87
CA VAL A 96 -29.74 -0.63 14.80
C VAL A 96 -30.31 0.06 16.04
N ALA A 97 -31.52 0.61 15.98
CA ALA A 97 -32.19 1.21 17.14
C ALA A 97 -32.41 0.21 18.29
N GLY A 98 -32.48 -1.09 18.00
CA GLY A 98 -32.58 -2.14 19.01
C GLY A 98 -31.24 -2.59 19.61
N LEU A 99 -30.10 -2.15 19.07
CA LEU A 99 -28.77 -2.59 19.50
C LEU A 99 -28.19 -1.63 20.54
N ARG A 100 -27.77 -2.16 21.69
CA ARG A 100 -27.08 -1.37 22.73
C ARG A 100 -25.72 -0.91 22.19
N LYS A 101 -25.33 0.32 22.55
CA LYS A 101 -24.05 0.95 22.17
C LYS A 101 -23.87 1.22 20.68
N VAL A 102 -24.90 1.08 19.84
CA VAL A 102 -24.80 1.42 18.41
C VAL A 102 -25.44 2.77 18.13
N ARG A 103 -24.77 3.61 17.34
CA ARG A 103 -25.29 4.88 16.84
C ARG A 103 -25.11 4.93 15.33
N LEU A 104 -26.15 5.37 14.63
CA LEU A 104 -26.10 5.62 13.19
C LEU A 104 -26.09 7.11 12.91
N ILE A 105 -25.16 7.54 12.06
CA ILE A 105 -25.00 8.90 11.59
C ILE A 105 -25.04 8.88 10.07
N ARG A 106 -25.69 9.86 9.47
CA ARG A 106 -25.82 9.97 8.01
C ARG A 106 -25.18 11.26 7.53
N ALA A 107 -24.34 11.16 6.51
CA ALA A 107 -23.85 12.33 5.80
C ALA A 107 -24.98 12.93 4.95
N ASN A 108 -24.93 14.26 4.76
CA ASN A 108 -25.92 15.00 3.96
C ASN A 108 -25.60 15.02 2.45
N LYS A 109 -24.41 14.57 2.09
CA LYS A 109 -23.89 14.46 0.72
C LYS A 109 -22.83 13.37 0.69
N ARG A 110 -22.41 12.95 -0.51
CA ARG A 110 -21.27 12.02 -0.63
C ARG A 110 -19.99 12.71 -0.18
N GLU A 111 -19.44 12.27 0.94
CA GLU A 111 -18.24 12.82 1.56
C GLU A 111 -16.99 12.05 1.14
N GLY A 112 -17.07 10.73 0.96
CA GLY A 112 -15.90 9.87 0.79
C GLY A 112 -15.32 9.42 2.13
N LEU A 113 -14.50 8.36 2.11
CA LEU A 113 -14.15 7.61 3.32
C LEU A 113 -13.49 8.49 4.39
N VAL A 114 -12.60 9.41 3.97
CA VAL A 114 -11.83 10.27 4.88
C VAL A 114 -12.77 11.15 5.69
N ARG A 115 -13.63 11.92 5.00
CA ARG A 115 -14.57 12.84 5.64
C ARG A 115 -15.68 12.12 6.41
N ALA A 116 -16.10 10.93 5.95
CA ALA A 116 -17.01 10.08 6.71
C ALA A 116 -16.38 9.57 8.03
N ARG A 117 -15.12 9.12 8.01
CA ARG A 117 -14.37 8.75 9.23
C ARG A 117 -14.23 9.94 10.19
N LEU A 118 -13.95 11.14 9.67
CA LEU A 118 -13.87 12.36 10.48
C LEU A 118 -15.22 12.73 11.12
N LEU A 119 -16.34 12.54 10.41
CA LEU A 119 -17.67 12.73 10.98
C LEU A 119 -17.89 11.79 12.18
N GLY A 120 -17.53 10.52 12.03
CA GLY A 120 -17.59 9.54 13.13
C GLY A 120 -16.62 9.87 14.28
N ALA A 121 -15.41 10.32 13.99
CA ALA A 121 -14.44 10.73 15.00
C ALA A 121 -14.90 11.95 15.82
N SER A 122 -15.55 12.92 15.16
CA SER A 122 -16.00 14.18 15.79
C SER A 122 -17.06 13.96 16.88
N VAL A 123 -17.89 12.92 16.73
CA VAL A 123 -18.99 12.61 17.65
C VAL A 123 -18.71 11.43 18.60
N ALA A 124 -17.53 10.82 18.45
CA ALA A 124 -17.06 9.71 19.26
C ALA A 124 -16.81 10.16 20.71
N LYS A 125 -17.18 9.32 21.67
CA LYS A 125 -17.07 9.60 23.11
C LYS A 125 -15.96 8.85 23.83
N GLY A 126 -15.43 7.79 23.21
CA GLY A 126 -14.32 7.02 23.77
C GLY A 126 -13.01 7.79 23.71
N ASP A 127 -12.09 7.41 24.59
CA ASP A 127 -10.73 7.96 24.65
C ASP A 127 -9.92 7.53 23.43
N ILE A 128 -10.19 6.33 22.92
CA ILE A 128 -9.54 5.73 21.74
C ILE A 128 -10.53 5.66 20.57
N LEU A 129 -10.10 6.07 19.40
CA LEU A 129 -10.80 5.82 18.14
C LEU A 129 -10.31 4.52 17.53
N THR A 130 -11.21 3.58 17.26
CA THR A 130 -10.89 2.36 16.52
C THR A 130 -11.65 2.34 15.20
N PHE A 131 -10.96 2.54 14.09
CA PHE A 131 -11.58 2.50 12.77
C PHE A 131 -11.61 1.06 12.26
N LEU A 132 -12.75 0.67 11.68
CA LEU A 132 -12.92 -0.58 10.94
C LEU A 132 -13.69 -0.31 9.64
N ASP A 133 -13.46 -1.14 8.63
CA ASP A 133 -14.27 -1.16 7.43
C ASP A 133 -15.56 -1.96 7.65
N CYS A 134 -16.55 -1.77 6.78
CA CYS A 134 -17.90 -2.32 6.93
C CYS A 134 -18.09 -3.77 6.43
N HIS A 135 -16.98 -4.48 6.20
CA HIS A 135 -16.94 -5.87 5.77
C HIS A 135 -15.77 -6.60 6.45
N CYS A 136 -15.74 -6.47 7.77
CA CYS A 136 -14.79 -7.10 8.67
C CYS A 136 -15.44 -8.13 9.60
N GLU A 137 -14.65 -9.09 10.07
CA GLU A 137 -15.00 -10.02 11.15
C GLU A 137 -13.84 -10.06 12.16
N CYS A 138 -14.11 -9.66 13.40
CA CYS A 138 -13.15 -9.58 14.49
C CYS A 138 -12.88 -10.97 15.10
N HIS A 139 -11.61 -11.27 15.37
CA HIS A 139 -11.23 -12.44 16.15
C HIS A 139 -11.47 -12.21 17.65
N GLU A 140 -11.67 -13.28 18.43
CA GLU A 140 -11.74 -13.20 19.90
C GLU A 140 -10.45 -12.58 20.48
N GLY A 141 -10.58 -11.61 21.40
CA GLY A 141 -9.44 -10.92 22.02
C GLY A 141 -8.71 -9.93 21.12
N TRP A 142 -9.35 -9.45 20.04
CA TRP A 142 -8.73 -8.51 19.10
C TRP A 142 -8.51 -7.10 19.69
N LEU A 143 -9.31 -6.68 20.68
CA LEU A 143 -9.38 -5.28 21.06
C LEU A 143 -8.39 -4.92 22.18
N GLU A 144 -8.28 -5.77 23.19
CA GLU A 144 -7.44 -5.59 24.36
C GLU A 144 -5.96 -5.30 24.02
N PRO A 145 -5.31 -6.00 23.07
CA PRO A 145 -3.93 -5.71 22.72
C PRO A 145 -3.74 -4.32 22.08
N LEU A 146 -4.74 -3.81 21.36
CA LEU A 146 -4.68 -2.47 20.77
C LEU A 146 -4.79 -1.40 21.87
N LEU A 147 -5.74 -1.57 22.79
CA LEU A 147 -5.98 -0.62 23.88
C LEU A 147 -4.87 -0.64 24.93
N GLU A 148 -4.33 -1.82 25.26
CA GLU A 148 -3.15 -1.97 26.12
C GLU A 148 -1.99 -1.14 25.57
N ARG A 149 -1.69 -1.32 24.28
CA ARG A 149 -0.55 -0.65 23.67
C ARG A 149 -0.68 0.88 23.67
N ILE A 150 -1.86 1.41 23.37
CA ILE A 150 -2.09 2.86 23.39
C ILE A 150 -2.13 3.40 24.82
N GLY A 151 -2.57 2.60 25.80
CA GLY A 151 -2.48 2.93 27.22
C GLY A 151 -1.03 3.04 27.72
N GLU A 152 -0.11 2.24 27.16
CA GLU A 152 1.33 2.35 27.42
C GLU A 152 2.00 3.53 26.70
N GLU A 153 1.58 3.80 25.46
CA GLU A 153 2.17 4.81 24.59
C GLU A 153 1.07 5.53 23.79
N GLU A 154 0.65 6.71 24.26
CA GLU A 154 -0.45 7.47 23.65
C GLU A 154 -0.16 7.88 22.20
N THR A 155 1.12 8.01 21.84
CA THR A 155 1.56 8.39 20.48
C THR A 155 1.63 7.22 19.50
N ALA A 156 1.33 6.00 19.95
CA ALA A 156 1.26 4.82 19.10
C ALA A 156 -0.07 4.76 18.33
N VAL A 157 0.02 4.54 17.02
CA VAL A 157 -1.11 4.14 16.17
C VAL A 157 -0.97 2.65 15.92
N VAL A 158 -1.99 1.87 16.33
CA VAL A 158 -1.87 0.41 16.42
C VAL A 158 -2.90 -0.25 15.50
N CYS A 159 -2.41 -1.05 14.56
CA CYS A 159 -3.20 -1.83 13.61
C CYS A 159 -3.34 -3.28 14.08
N PRO A 160 -4.50 -3.92 13.84
CA PRO A 160 -4.57 -5.38 13.87
C PRO A 160 -3.78 -5.97 12.70
N VAL A 161 -3.44 -7.25 12.81
CA VAL A 161 -3.17 -8.09 11.65
C VAL A 161 -4.47 -8.22 10.85
N ILE A 162 -4.39 -7.89 9.56
CA ILE A 162 -5.54 -7.95 8.65
C ILE A 162 -5.52 -9.30 7.95
N ASP A 163 -6.41 -10.19 8.38
CA ASP A 163 -6.56 -11.51 7.76
C ASP A 163 -7.48 -11.43 6.53
N VAL A 164 -7.25 -12.28 5.55
CA VAL A 164 -8.11 -12.32 4.35
C VAL A 164 -9.37 -13.12 4.66
N ILE A 165 -10.54 -12.54 4.36
CA ILE A 165 -11.77 -13.31 4.17
C ILE A 165 -12.01 -13.40 2.66
N ASP A 166 -12.03 -14.61 2.11
CA ASP A 166 -12.22 -14.79 0.68
C ASP A 166 -13.60 -14.27 0.25
N TRP A 167 -13.65 -13.39 -0.75
CA TRP A 167 -14.89 -12.73 -1.17
C TRP A 167 -15.92 -13.69 -1.81
N ASN A 168 -15.49 -14.87 -2.25
CA ASN A 168 -16.33 -15.84 -2.93
C ASN A 168 -16.79 -16.97 -1.99
N THR A 169 -15.87 -17.52 -1.18
CA THR A 169 -16.14 -18.63 -0.26
C THR A 169 -16.45 -18.18 1.17
N PHE A 170 -16.11 -16.94 1.54
CA PHE A 170 -16.10 -16.44 2.92
C PHE A 170 -15.22 -17.24 3.87
N GLU A 171 -14.23 -17.96 3.35
CA GLU A 171 -13.23 -18.64 4.16
C GLU A 171 -12.33 -17.61 4.87
N TYR A 172 -12.12 -17.79 6.18
CA TYR A 172 -11.22 -16.97 6.99
C TYR A 172 -9.79 -17.52 6.89
N LEU A 173 -8.89 -16.74 6.30
CA LEU A 173 -7.51 -17.15 5.97
C LEU A 173 -6.47 -16.49 6.88
N GLY A 174 -6.77 -16.33 8.16
CA GLY A 174 -5.76 -15.96 9.15
C GLY A 174 -4.72 -17.06 9.34
N ASN A 175 -3.58 -16.75 9.95
CA ASN A 175 -2.61 -17.78 10.35
C ASN A 175 -1.74 -17.33 11.53
N SER A 176 -1.14 -18.32 12.20
CA SER A 176 -0.26 -18.10 13.37
C SER A 176 1.19 -17.75 13.04
N GLY A 177 1.48 -17.50 11.77
CA GLY A 177 2.78 -17.04 11.29
C GLY A 177 3.07 -15.60 11.71
N GLU A 178 4.30 -15.17 11.42
CA GLU A 178 4.63 -13.76 11.55
C GLU A 178 3.87 -12.97 10.48
N PRO A 179 3.12 -11.91 10.86
CA PRO A 179 2.33 -11.15 9.91
C PRO A 179 3.24 -10.36 8.96
N GLN A 180 2.70 -10.06 7.78
CA GLN A 180 3.28 -9.07 6.89
C GLN A 180 3.06 -7.67 7.46
N ILE A 181 3.98 -6.76 7.12
CA ILE A 181 3.89 -5.34 7.47
C ILE A 181 3.67 -4.48 6.22
N GLY A 182 3.23 -3.25 6.42
CA GLY A 182 2.95 -2.31 5.35
C GLY A 182 4.17 -1.53 4.88
N GLY A 183 4.32 -1.40 3.56
CA GLY A 183 5.26 -0.51 2.90
C GLY A 183 4.60 0.21 1.73
N PHE A 184 5.42 0.69 0.79
CA PHE A 184 4.97 1.29 -0.46
C PHE A 184 6.04 1.13 -1.52
N ASP A 185 5.64 1.17 -2.80
CA ASP A 185 6.57 1.33 -3.90
C ASP A 185 6.62 2.79 -4.40
N TRP A 186 7.58 3.11 -5.26
CA TRP A 186 7.75 4.46 -5.80
C TRP A 186 6.64 4.91 -6.75
N ARG A 187 5.53 4.16 -6.91
CA ARG A 187 4.28 4.66 -7.53
C ARG A 187 3.31 5.22 -6.48
N LEU A 188 3.71 5.26 -5.21
CA LEU A 188 2.85 5.52 -4.05
C LEU A 188 1.65 4.58 -3.97
N VAL A 189 1.92 3.30 -4.20
CA VAL A 189 0.96 2.21 -4.00
C VAL A 189 1.40 1.44 -2.76
N PHE A 190 0.45 1.16 -1.86
CA PHE A 190 0.68 0.33 -0.69
C PHE A 190 1.06 -1.10 -1.10
N THR A 191 2.02 -1.68 -0.39
CA THR A 191 2.52 -3.03 -0.61
C THR A 191 2.74 -3.75 0.72
N TRP A 192 2.57 -5.08 0.71
CA TRP A 192 2.87 -5.92 1.87
C TRP A 192 4.30 -6.45 1.78
N HIS A 193 5.01 -6.47 2.91
CA HIS A 193 6.38 -6.98 3.01
C HIS A 193 6.54 -7.90 4.21
N VAL A 194 7.55 -8.76 4.16
CA VAL A 194 7.96 -9.53 5.32
C VAL A 194 8.59 -8.61 6.37
N THR A 195 8.46 -8.96 7.64
CA THR A 195 9.10 -8.22 8.72
C THR A 195 10.63 -8.32 8.56
N PRO A 196 11.37 -7.20 8.47
CA PRO A 196 12.81 -7.24 8.25
C PRO A 196 13.56 -7.75 9.49
N GLU A 197 14.73 -8.34 9.28
CA GLU A 197 15.53 -8.95 10.36
C GLU A 197 15.86 -7.96 11.49
N ARG A 198 16.05 -6.68 11.15
CA ARG A 198 16.25 -5.58 12.11
C ARG A 198 15.09 -5.46 13.11
N GLU A 199 13.86 -5.52 12.63
CA GLU A 199 12.66 -5.42 13.47
C GLU A 199 12.40 -6.74 14.22
N GLN A 200 12.66 -7.88 13.61
CA GLN A 200 12.61 -9.18 14.29
C GLN A 200 13.56 -9.22 15.50
N LYS A 201 14.79 -8.73 15.36
CA LYS A 201 15.81 -8.66 16.44
C LYS A 201 15.46 -7.66 17.54
N ARG A 202 14.67 -6.62 17.25
CA ARG A 202 14.23 -5.62 18.24
C ARG A 202 13.23 -6.20 19.24
N ARG A 203 12.39 -7.13 18.77
CA ARG A 203 11.31 -7.74 19.56
C ARG A 203 11.86 -8.82 20.49
N LYS A 204 11.32 -8.88 21.71
CA LYS A 204 11.68 -9.89 22.72
C LYS A 204 10.76 -11.11 22.64
N SER A 205 9.53 -10.90 22.20
CA SER A 205 8.49 -11.92 22.08
C SER A 205 7.78 -11.83 20.73
N LYS A 206 7.21 -12.97 20.28
CA LYS A 206 6.31 -13.03 19.12
C LYS A 206 5.01 -12.25 19.32
N THR A 207 4.68 -11.90 20.55
CA THR A 207 3.50 -11.10 20.91
C THR A 207 3.78 -9.61 20.98
N ASP A 208 5.05 -9.19 20.88
CA ASP A 208 5.41 -7.79 20.85
C ASP A 208 4.95 -7.17 19.53
N VAL A 209 4.50 -5.91 19.61
CA VAL A 209 4.18 -5.07 18.45
C VAL A 209 5.32 -5.02 17.44
N ILE A 210 4.96 -4.93 16.16
CA ILE A 210 5.88 -4.84 15.03
C ILE A 210 5.76 -3.44 14.45
N ARG A 211 6.86 -2.69 14.38
CA ARG A 211 6.85 -1.38 13.72
C ARG A 211 6.65 -1.56 12.22
N SER A 212 5.71 -0.80 11.65
CA SER A 212 5.32 -0.87 10.24
C SER A 212 5.56 0.48 9.57
N PRO A 213 6.32 0.55 8.45
CA PRO A 213 6.51 1.78 7.70
C PRO A 213 5.19 2.45 7.29
N THR A 214 4.22 1.65 6.83
CA THR A 214 2.90 2.13 6.43
C THR A 214 1.79 1.24 6.97
N MET A 215 0.55 1.72 6.88
CA MET A 215 -0.67 0.93 7.15
C MET A 215 -1.40 0.61 5.85
N ALA A 216 -2.05 -0.55 5.80
CA ALA A 216 -2.97 -0.88 4.70
C ALA A 216 -4.10 0.15 4.57
N GLY A 217 -4.49 0.74 5.70
CA GLY A 217 -5.56 1.71 5.82
C GLY A 217 -6.86 1.05 6.27
N GLY A 218 -7.61 1.77 7.10
CA GLY A 218 -8.97 1.44 7.48
C GLY A 218 -9.20 0.57 8.71
N LEU A 219 -8.18 -0.17 9.15
CA LEU A 219 -8.23 -0.90 10.42
C LEU A 219 -7.09 -0.42 11.33
N PHE A 220 -7.40 0.41 12.32
CA PHE A 220 -6.42 0.89 13.30
C PHE A 220 -7.09 1.52 14.52
N ALA A 221 -6.38 1.53 15.64
CA ALA A 221 -6.73 2.25 16.87
C ALA A 221 -5.74 3.39 17.13
N VAL A 222 -6.23 4.50 17.67
CA VAL A 222 -5.43 5.69 18.01
C VAL A 222 -6.08 6.48 19.14
N SER A 223 -5.29 7.09 20.04
CA SER A 223 -5.81 8.07 21.00
C SER A 223 -6.55 9.19 20.26
N LYS A 224 -7.77 9.52 20.68
CA LYS A 224 -8.56 10.59 20.09
C LYS A 224 -7.82 11.93 20.16
N ASN A 225 -7.22 12.23 21.32
CA ASN A 225 -6.43 13.44 21.52
C ASN A 225 -5.21 13.47 20.59
N TYR A 226 -4.53 12.34 20.44
CA TYR A 226 -3.36 12.25 19.56
C TYR A 226 -3.75 12.35 18.07
N PHE A 227 -4.87 11.75 17.68
CA PHE A 227 -5.42 11.88 16.33
C PHE A 227 -5.73 13.34 15.98
N ASP A 228 -6.37 14.07 16.90
CA ASP A 228 -6.66 15.49 16.74
C ASP A 228 -5.39 16.35 16.76
N TYR A 229 -4.44 16.04 17.64
CA TYR A 229 -3.12 16.69 17.71
C TYR A 229 -2.34 16.58 16.40
N LEU A 230 -2.34 15.38 15.79
CA LEU A 230 -1.72 15.15 14.49
C LEU A 230 -2.48 15.81 13.33
N GLY A 231 -3.60 16.49 13.57
CA GLY A 231 -4.42 17.10 12.52
C GLY A 231 -5.23 16.09 11.72
N SER A 232 -5.72 15.04 12.39
CA SER A 232 -6.69 14.06 11.93
C SER A 232 -6.36 13.47 10.55
N TYR A 233 -7.18 13.75 9.52
CA TYR A 233 -6.88 13.46 8.12
C TYR A 233 -6.83 14.74 7.29
N ASP A 234 -6.17 14.68 6.14
CA ASP A 234 -6.28 15.72 5.12
C ASP A 234 -7.68 15.72 4.49
N THR A 235 -8.51 16.70 4.85
CA THR A 235 -9.90 16.85 4.38
C THR A 235 -10.00 17.14 2.88
N GLY A 236 -8.90 17.52 2.23
CA GLY A 236 -8.82 17.71 0.78
C GLY A 236 -8.75 16.40 -0.01
N MET A 237 -8.53 15.26 0.65
CA MET A 237 -8.58 13.96 -0.01
C MET A 237 -10.02 13.54 -0.31
N GLU A 238 -10.24 12.99 -1.51
CA GLU A 238 -11.57 12.65 -2.00
C GLU A 238 -11.75 11.14 -2.20
N VAL A 239 -12.94 10.65 -1.85
CA VAL A 239 -13.43 9.29 -2.12
C VAL A 239 -12.61 8.18 -1.46
N TRP A 240 -11.44 7.82 -2.02
CA TRP A 240 -10.60 6.70 -1.59
C TRP A 240 -9.18 6.81 -2.14
N GLY A 241 -8.20 6.37 -1.34
CA GLY A 241 -6.82 6.13 -1.74
C GLY A 241 -5.89 7.27 -1.35
N GLY A 242 -4.65 6.93 -0.96
CA GLY A 242 -3.58 7.86 -0.61
C GLY A 242 -3.59 8.30 0.87
N GLU A 243 -4.72 8.23 1.55
CA GLU A 243 -4.85 8.69 2.94
C GLU A 243 -4.07 7.83 3.94
N ASN A 244 -3.94 6.54 3.65
CA ASN A 244 -3.19 5.60 4.47
C ASN A 244 -1.68 5.89 4.43
N LEU A 245 -1.15 6.23 3.26
CA LEU A 245 0.25 6.63 3.08
C LEU A 245 0.52 8.01 3.69
N GLU A 246 -0.33 9.01 3.41
CA GLU A 246 -0.21 10.35 4.01
C GLU A 246 -0.18 10.27 5.54
N PHE A 247 -1.08 9.49 6.12
CA PHE A 247 -1.15 9.39 7.58
C PHE A 247 0.06 8.63 8.13
N SER A 248 0.52 7.59 7.45
CA SER A 248 1.71 6.82 7.85
C SER A 248 2.97 7.69 7.88
N PHE A 249 3.21 8.47 6.81
CA PHE A 249 4.33 9.41 6.74
C PHE A 249 4.25 10.45 7.86
N ARG A 250 3.06 11.04 8.05
CA ARG A 250 2.82 12.02 9.11
C ARG A 250 3.04 11.46 10.51
N ILE A 251 2.52 10.27 10.84
CA ILE A 251 2.70 9.64 12.16
C ILE A 251 4.19 9.55 12.49
N TRP A 252 4.97 8.95 11.58
CA TRP A 252 6.39 8.73 11.80
C TRP A 252 7.19 10.03 11.82
N GLN A 253 7.01 10.89 10.81
CA GLN A 253 7.78 12.13 10.70
C GLN A 253 7.46 13.10 11.85
N CYS A 254 6.24 13.09 12.38
CA CYS A 254 5.82 13.97 13.47
C CYS A 254 5.98 13.35 14.87
N GLY A 255 6.69 12.24 15.00
CA GLY A 255 7.19 11.73 16.28
C GLY A 255 6.40 10.59 16.93
N GLY A 256 5.37 10.06 16.28
CA GLY A 256 4.66 8.86 16.74
C GLY A 256 5.27 7.56 16.25
N SER A 257 4.58 6.45 16.52
CA SER A 257 4.88 5.15 15.94
C SER A 257 3.65 4.55 15.27
N LEU A 258 3.89 3.78 14.20
CA LEU A 258 2.88 2.96 13.56
C LEU A 258 3.24 1.49 13.74
N GLU A 259 2.32 0.73 14.32
CA GLU A 259 2.60 -0.59 14.85
C GLU A 259 1.51 -1.59 14.45
N ILE A 260 1.88 -2.82 14.13
CA ILE A 260 0.96 -3.95 13.96
C ILE A 260 1.06 -4.82 15.20
N HIS A 261 -0.08 -5.12 15.84
CA HIS A 261 -0.11 -5.95 17.04
C HIS A 261 -0.43 -7.43 16.68
N PRO A 262 0.52 -8.38 16.82
CA PRO A 262 0.33 -9.77 16.36
C PRO A 262 -0.75 -10.58 17.11
N CYS A 263 -1.21 -10.08 18.26
CA CYS A 263 -2.35 -10.66 18.99
C CYS A 263 -3.72 -10.07 18.64
N SER A 264 -3.77 -9.02 17.82
CA SER A 264 -5.03 -8.44 17.36
C SER A 264 -5.25 -8.88 15.91
N HIS A 265 -6.31 -9.62 15.65
CA HIS A 265 -6.64 -10.16 14.33
C HIS A 265 -8.03 -9.71 13.92
N VAL A 266 -8.15 -9.18 12.70
CA VAL A 266 -9.43 -8.82 12.11
C VAL A 266 -9.44 -9.28 10.66
N GLY A 267 -10.37 -10.15 10.32
CA GLY A 267 -10.62 -10.57 8.96
C GLY A 267 -11.27 -9.46 8.15
N HIS A 268 -10.86 -9.32 6.90
CA HIS A 268 -11.35 -8.31 5.97
C HIS A 268 -11.69 -8.96 4.62
N VAL A 269 -12.88 -8.67 4.08
CA VAL A 269 -13.31 -9.17 2.77
C VAL A 269 -12.65 -8.36 1.66
N PHE A 270 -11.53 -8.86 1.11
CA PHE A 270 -10.87 -8.21 -0.03
C PHE A 270 -11.68 -8.44 -1.31
N PRO A 271 -12.24 -7.39 -1.93
CA PRO A 271 -13.13 -7.56 -3.06
C PRO A 271 -12.37 -8.00 -4.32
N LYS A 272 -13.04 -8.75 -5.22
CA LYS A 272 -12.48 -9.16 -6.52
C LYS A 272 -11.86 -8.01 -7.32
N GLN A 273 -12.50 -6.85 -7.27
CA GLN A 273 -12.09 -5.61 -7.92
C GLN A 273 -12.70 -4.43 -7.16
N ALA A 274 -12.24 -3.21 -7.45
CA ALA A 274 -12.79 -2.01 -6.83
C ALA A 274 -14.33 -1.95 -6.96
N PRO A 275 -15.10 -1.92 -5.85
CA PRO A 275 -16.56 -1.98 -5.90
C PRO A 275 -17.21 -0.66 -6.34
N TYR A 276 -16.43 0.41 -6.45
CA TYR A 276 -16.83 1.73 -6.91
C TYR A 276 -15.65 2.43 -7.60
N SER A 277 -15.92 3.54 -8.31
CA SER A 277 -14.88 4.32 -8.98
C SER A 277 -13.87 4.89 -7.97
N ARG A 278 -12.58 4.61 -8.17
CA ARG A 278 -11.44 5.08 -7.36
C ARG A 278 -10.59 6.10 -8.11
N SER A 279 -11.23 6.96 -8.91
CA SER A 279 -10.53 7.91 -9.80
C SER A 279 -9.71 8.99 -9.07
N LYS A 280 -9.91 9.17 -7.77
CA LYS A 280 -9.25 10.22 -6.97
C LYS A 280 -7.98 9.79 -6.26
N ALA A 281 -7.63 8.50 -6.32
CA ALA A 281 -6.43 7.98 -5.68
C ALA A 281 -5.15 8.70 -6.15
N LEU A 282 -5.07 9.05 -7.45
CA LEU A 282 -3.91 9.77 -8.01
C LEU A 282 -3.76 11.16 -7.37
N ALA A 283 -4.81 11.97 -7.39
CA ALA A 283 -4.79 13.32 -6.81
C ALA A 283 -4.46 13.29 -5.31
N ASN A 284 -5.03 12.32 -4.57
CA ASN A 284 -4.75 12.16 -3.15
C ASN A 284 -3.28 11.76 -2.89
N SER A 285 -2.72 10.84 -3.68
CA SER A 285 -1.29 10.49 -3.58
C SER A 285 -0.38 11.68 -3.91
N VAL A 286 -0.76 12.54 -4.85
CA VAL A 286 -0.03 13.79 -5.14
C VAL A 286 -0.07 14.73 -3.93
N ARG A 287 -1.22 14.89 -3.25
CA ARG A 287 -1.30 15.66 -1.99
C ARG A 287 -0.34 15.12 -0.93
N ALA A 288 -0.29 13.79 -0.77
CA ALA A 288 0.63 13.15 0.17
C ALA A 288 2.10 13.45 -0.19
N ALA A 289 2.46 13.29 -1.48
CA ALA A 289 3.81 13.55 -1.98
C ALA A 289 4.24 15.01 -1.78
N GLU A 290 3.37 15.97 -2.13
CA GLU A 290 3.64 17.41 -2.06
C GLU A 290 3.79 17.96 -0.64
N VAL A 291 3.33 17.22 0.37
CA VAL A 291 3.41 17.63 1.78
C VAL A 291 4.53 16.89 2.50
N TRP A 292 4.76 15.60 2.22
CA TRP A 292 5.56 14.73 3.10
C TRP A 292 6.85 14.20 2.50
N MET A 293 7.00 14.16 1.17
CA MET A 293 8.10 13.44 0.52
C MET A 293 9.31 14.30 0.13
N ASP A 294 9.28 15.61 0.37
CA ASP A 294 10.39 16.51 0.07
C ASP A 294 10.89 16.35 -1.39
N GLU A 295 12.19 16.18 -1.62
CA GLU A 295 12.78 15.93 -2.94
C GLU A 295 12.44 14.55 -3.52
N TYR A 296 12.10 13.57 -2.68
CA TYR A 296 11.84 12.19 -3.11
C TYR A 296 10.51 12.03 -3.88
N LYS A 297 9.66 13.05 -3.87
CA LYS A 297 8.46 13.08 -4.73
C LYS A 297 8.80 13.02 -6.22
N GLU A 298 9.99 13.46 -6.62
CA GLU A 298 10.42 13.38 -8.02
C GLU A 298 10.55 11.91 -8.47
N LEU A 299 11.04 11.01 -7.62
CA LEU A 299 11.12 9.57 -7.90
C LEU A 299 9.73 8.98 -8.19
N TYR A 300 8.71 9.49 -7.51
CA TYR A 300 7.31 9.17 -7.76
C TYR A 300 6.82 9.72 -9.10
N TYR A 301 7.07 10.99 -9.37
CA TYR A 301 6.68 11.62 -10.63
C TYR A 301 7.37 11.02 -11.86
N HIS A 302 8.59 10.50 -11.72
CA HIS A 302 9.30 9.80 -12.80
C HIS A 302 8.61 8.48 -13.18
N ARG A 303 8.15 7.71 -12.19
CA ARG A 303 7.49 6.41 -12.38
C ARG A 303 6.01 6.53 -12.71
N ASN A 304 5.39 7.65 -12.35
CA ASN A 304 4.02 7.99 -12.72
C ASN A 304 3.91 9.43 -13.27
N PRO A 305 4.31 9.67 -14.54
CA PRO A 305 4.32 11.02 -15.11
C PRO A 305 2.96 11.71 -15.14
N HIS A 306 1.87 10.94 -15.14
CA HIS A 306 0.51 11.49 -15.10
C HIS A 306 0.22 12.26 -13.80
N ALA A 307 0.90 11.92 -12.70
CA ALA A 307 0.76 12.60 -11.43
C ALA A 307 1.18 14.08 -11.48
N ARG A 308 2.11 14.47 -12.36
CA ARG A 308 2.51 15.88 -12.54
C ARG A 308 1.40 16.76 -13.11
N LEU A 309 0.45 16.16 -13.84
CA LEU A 309 -0.66 16.86 -14.48
C LEU A 309 -1.94 16.84 -13.63
N GLU A 310 -1.96 16.05 -12.56
CA GLU A 310 -3.16 15.81 -11.76
C GLU A 310 -3.44 17.03 -10.84
N PRO A 311 -4.62 17.66 -10.95
CA PRO A 311 -5.00 18.73 -10.04
C PRO A 311 -5.21 18.18 -8.63
N TYR A 312 -4.38 18.59 -7.68
CA TYR A 312 -4.39 18.10 -6.30
C TYR A 312 -4.95 19.13 -5.28
N GLY A 313 -5.34 20.32 -5.73
CA GLY A 313 -5.92 21.37 -4.88
C GLY A 313 -4.89 22.08 -3.98
N ASP A 314 -5.38 22.76 -2.95
CA ASP A 314 -4.53 23.49 -1.99
C ASP A 314 -4.06 22.58 -0.85
N VAL A 315 -2.76 22.60 -0.55
CA VAL A 315 -2.11 21.84 0.53
C VAL A 315 -1.46 22.74 1.58
N THR A 316 -1.72 24.06 1.53
CA THR A 316 -1.10 25.05 2.42
C THR A 316 -1.30 24.75 3.89
N GLU A 317 -2.53 24.42 4.31
CA GLU A 317 -2.82 24.07 5.72
C GLU A 317 -2.06 22.84 6.19
N ARG A 318 -1.86 21.85 5.30
CA ARG A 318 -1.12 20.62 5.62
C ARG A 318 0.39 20.89 5.76
N ARG A 319 0.95 21.79 4.95
CA ARG A 319 2.33 22.26 5.11
C ARG A 319 2.53 23.03 6.42
N LEU A 320 1.62 23.95 6.74
CA LEU A 320 1.65 24.68 8.02
C LEU A 320 1.53 23.75 9.22
N LEU A 321 0.71 22.69 9.13
CA LEU A 321 0.64 21.66 10.16
C LEU A 321 1.97 20.94 10.33
N ARG A 322 2.62 20.52 9.23
CA ARG A 322 3.94 19.87 9.25
C ARG A 322 5.00 20.75 9.93
N GLU A 323 5.01 22.04 9.62
CA GLU A 323 5.91 23.02 10.25
C GLU A 323 5.60 23.21 11.74
N LYS A 324 4.32 23.37 12.10
CA LYS A 324 3.86 23.54 13.48
C LYS A 324 4.27 22.37 14.38
N LEU A 325 4.14 21.15 13.87
CA LEU A 325 4.49 19.91 14.58
C LEU A 325 6.01 19.63 14.56
N LYS A 326 6.80 20.43 13.83
CA LYS A 326 8.26 20.27 13.69
C LYS A 326 8.63 18.87 13.22
N CYS A 327 7.88 18.36 12.25
CA CYS A 327 8.09 17.01 11.74
C CYS A 327 9.44 16.89 11.02
N LYS A 328 10.01 15.69 11.07
CA LYS A 328 11.25 15.32 10.40
C LYS A 328 11.05 15.26 8.87
N ASP A 329 12.15 15.29 8.13
CA ASP A 329 12.13 15.17 6.67
C ASP A 329 11.88 13.72 6.20
N PHE A 330 11.64 13.54 4.91
CA PHE A 330 11.38 12.23 4.33
C PHE A 330 12.65 11.36 4.27
N LYS A 331 13.81 12.00 4.15
CA LYS A 331 15.10 11.31 4.25
C LYS A 331 15.22 10.58 5.58
N TRP A 332 14.90 11.24 6.70
CA TRP A 332 14.87 10.61 8.01
C TRP A 332 13.91 9.42 8.05
N PHE A 333 12.73 9.54 7.44
CA PHE A 333 11.76 8.43 7.37
C PHE A 333 12.37 7.22 6.64
N LEU A 334 12.98 7.42 5.46
CA LEU A 334 13.64 6.35 4.72
C LEU A 334 14.80 5.73 5.52
N GLU A 335 15.66 6.54 6.13
CA GLU A 335 16.84 6.02 6.84
C GLU A 335 16.52 5.33 8.19
N ASN A 336 15.44 5.74 8.87
CA ASN A 336 15.18 5.31 10.25
C ASN A 336 13.96 4.38 10.37
N VAL A 337 12.96 4.56 9.52
CA VAL A 337 11.71 3.79 9.54
C VAL A 337 11.79 2.68 8.50
N TYR A 338 12.16 3.01 7.26
CA TYR A 338 12.12 2.08 6.14
C TYR A 338 13.44 1.95 5.34
N PRO A 339 14.58 1.64 5.99
CA PRO A 339 15.89 1.57 5.34
C PRO A 339 16.02 0.39 4.36
N GLU A 340 15.10 -0.58 4.42
CA GLU A 340 15.07 -1.72 3.51
C GLU A 340 14.48 -1.37 2.13
N LEU A 341 13.79 -0.23 1.99
CA LEU A 341 13.31 0.25 0.70
C LEU A 341 14.48 0.82 -0.11
N HIS A 342 14.79 0.22 -1.26
CA HIS A 342 15.75 0.81 -2.19
C HIS A 342 15.27 2.18 -2.65
N VAL A 343 16.18 3.16 -2.64
CA VAL A 343 15.94 4.53 -3.09
C VAL A 343 16.66 4.73 -4.43
N PRO A 344 15.91 4.81 -5.55
CA PRO A 344 16.46 5.10 -6.87
C PRO A 344 17.29 6.38 -6.91
N GLU A 345 18.30 6.41 -7.78
CA GLU A 345 19.15 7.58 -7.98
C GLU A 345 18.52 8.58 -8.95
N ASP A 346 17.84 8.07 -9.99
CA ASP A 346 17.23 8.82 -11.09
C ASP A 346 18.14 9.98 -11.59
N ARG A 347 19.41 9.65 -11.85
CA ARG A 347 20.41 10.64 -12.28
C ARG A 347 19.98 11.31 -13.60
N PRO A 348 20.14 12.63 -13.77
CA PRO A 348 19.73 13.33 -14.99
C PRO A 348 20.30 12.67 -16.26
N GLY A 349 19.43 12.35 -17.21
CA GLY A 349 19.81 11.68 -18.47
C GLY A 349 20.06 10.17 -18.36
N PHE A 350 19.77 9.54 -17.21
CA PHE A 350 19.98 8.11 -16.97
C PHE A 350 18.72 7.37 -16.50
N PHE A 351 17.53 7.94 -16.71
CA PHE A 351 16.26 7.24 -16.45
C PHE A 351 15.18 7.62 -17.47
N GLY A 352 14.10 6.85 -17.48
CA GLY A 352 12.97 7.02 -18.40
C GLY A 352 12.99 5.99 -19.51
N MET A 353 12.62 6.40 -20.73
CA MET A 353 12.62 5.49 -21.87
C MET A 353 14.04 5.32 -22.43
N LEU A 354 14.55 4.10 -22.48
CA LEU A 354 15.82 3.79 -23.14
C LEU A 354 15.59 3.59 -24.65
N LYS A 355 15.89 4.63 -25.44
CA LYS A 355 15.64 4.70 -26.88
C LYS A 355 16.85 4.24 -27.69
N ASN A 356 16.59 3.66 -28.86
CA ASN A 356 17.63 3.41 -29.86
C ASN A 356 17.75 4.57 -30.87
N ARG A 357 18.98 4.88 -31.33
CA ARG A 357 19.22 5.92 -32.32
C ARG A 357 19.00 5.45 -33.76
N GLY A 358 19.44 4.23 -34.11
CA GLY A 358 19.29 3.65 -35.44
C GLY A 358 17.88 3.14 -35.75
N MET A 359 17.21 2.54 -34.76
CA MET A 359 15.82 2.08 -34.84
C MET A 359 14.88 3.16 -34.28
N ALA A 360 14.59 4.16 -35.11
CA ALA A 360 13.81 5.32 -34.70
C ALA A 360 12.45 4.93 -34.08
N ASN A 361 12.13 5.59 -32.97
CA ASN A 361 10.90 5.39 -32.19
C ASN A 361 10.74 4.02 -31.50
N PHE A 362 11.80 3.22 -31.39
CA PHE A 362 11.81 2.02 -30.56
C PHE A 362 12.53 2.23 -29.23
N CYS A 363 11.93 1.67 -28.19
CA CYS A 363 12.34 1.74 -26.80
C CYS A 363 12.51 0.35 -26.23
N PHE A 364 13.34 0.23 -25.19
CA PHE A 364 13.28 -0.92 -24.29
C PHE A 364 11.87 -1.09 -23.75
N ASP A 365 11.40 -2.32 -23.73
CA ASP A 365 10.10 -2.68 -23.20
C ASP A 365 10.21 -4.02 -22.47
N TYR A 366 9.72 -4.05 -21.23
CA TYR A 366 9.65 -5.24 -20.42
C TYR A 366 8.25 -5.39 -19.84
N ASN A 367 7.58 -6.48 -20.20
CA ASN A 367 6.24 -6.81 -19.76
C ASN A 367 6.20 -8.22 -19.17
N PRO A 368 6.35 -8.38 -17.85
CA PRO A 368 6.23 -9.67 -17.20
C PRO A 368 4.80 -10.24 -17.37
N PRO A 369 4.63 -11.58 -17.37
CA PRO A 369 3.33 -12.22 -17.63
C PRO A 369 2.27 -11.89 -16.57
N ASN A 370 2.70 -11.68 -15.33
CA ASN A 370 1.86 -11.25 -14.22
C ASN A 370 2.70 -10.50 -13.16
N GLU A 371 2.03 -9.93 -12.17
CA GLU A 371 2.67 -9.10 -11.13
C GLU A 371 3.49 -9.90 -10.11
N HIS A 372 3.35 -11.23 -10.05
CA HIS A 372 4.09 -12.10 -9.12
C HIS A 372 5.33 -12.72 -9.76
N GLU A 373 5.34 -12.89 -11.08
CA GLU A 373 6.44 -13.47 -11.85
C GLU A 373 7.11 -12.38 -12.69
N VAL A 374 8.00 -11.62 -12.05
CA VAL A 374 8.69 -10.46 -12.64
C VAL A 374 10.11 -10.75 -13.14
N THR A 375 10.53 -12.02 -13.16
CA THR A 375 11.89 -12.46 -13.52
C THR A 375 11.87 -13.54 -14.58
N GLY A 376 13.00 -13.78 -15.26
CA GLY A 376 13.16 -14.89 -16.22
C GLY A 376 12.58 -14.61 -17.61
N HIS A 377 12.10 -13.39 -17.84
CA HIS A 377 11.56 -12.96 -19.13
C HIS A 377 12.51 -12.00 -19.84
N ARG A 378 12.42 -12.00 -21.17
CA ARG A 378 13.30 -11.22 -22.04
C ARG A 378 12.85 -9.77 -22.17
N VAL A 379 13.81 -8.86 -22.27
CA VAL A 379 13.55 -7.49 -22.71
C VAL A 379 13.36 -7.49 -24.22
N ILE A 380 12.39 -6.71 -24.72
CA ILE A 380 12.13 -6.54 -26.15
C ILE A 380 12.30 -5.07 -26.54
N LEU A 381 12.15 -4.78 -27.84
CA LEU A 381 11.98 -3.43 -28.33
C LEU A 381 10.53 -3.22 -28.79
N TYR A 382 9.94 -2.12 -28.35
CA TYR A 382 8.56 -1.76 -28.68
C TYR A 382 8.47 -0.28 -29.08
N PRO A 383 7.47 0.13 -29.89
CA PRO A 383 7.21 1.54 -30.15
C PRO A 383 7.09 2.34 -28.85
N CYS A 384 7.85 3.43 -28.77
CA CYS A 384 7.89 4.29 -27.59
C CYS A 384 6.51 4.96 -27.36
N HIS A 385 5.92 4.76 -26.18
CA HIS A 385 4.61 5.36 -25.83
C HIS A 385 4.66 6.36 -24.67
N GLY A 386 5.77 6.43 -23.92
CA GLY A 386 5.97 7.42 -22.86
C GLY A 386 5.04 7.25 -21.64
N MET A 387 4.42 6.09 -21.46
CA MET A 387 3.50 5.87 -20.32
C MET A 387 4.22 5.44 -19.03
N GLY A 388 5.56 5.33 -19.07
CA GLY A 388 6.33 4.72 -17.98
C GLY A 388 6.08 3.21 -17.91
N GLN A 389 5.97 2.65 -16.69
CA GLN A 389 5.72 1.23 -16.45
C GLN A 389 6.71 0.36 -17.25
N ASN A 390 6.23 -0.42 -18.21
CA ASN A 390 6.98 -1.34 -19.04
C ASN A 390 8.17 -0.71 -19.79
N GLN A 391 8.13 0.61 -20.05
CA GLN A 391 9.17 1.35 -20.77
C GLN A 391 9.98 2.29 -19.87
N PHE A 392 9.86 2.17 -18.55
CA PHE A 392 10.67 2.93 -17.61
C PHE A 392 11.85 2.08 -17.14
N PHE A 393 13.06 2.57 -17.41
CA PHE A 393 14.30 1.98 -16.95
C PHE A 393 15.16 3.05 -16.30
N GLU A 394 16.05 2.61 -15.42
CA GLU A 394 17.08 3.44 -14.79
C GLU A 394 18.46 2.80 -15.01
N TYR A 395 19.46 3.63 -15.29
CA TYR A 395 20.86 3.24 -15.31
C TYR A 395 21.58 3.75 -14.07
N THR A 396 22.00 2.83 -13.19
CA THR A 396 22.56 3.16 -11.87
C THR A 396 24.04 3.50 -11.92
N SER A 397 24.55 4.13 -10.86
CA SER A 397 25.99 4.36 -10.66
C SER A 397 26.80 3.06 -10.56
N HIS A 398 26.12 1.93 -10.34
CA HIS A 398 26.70 0.59 -10.21
C HIS A 398 26.65 -0.23 -11.50
N ASN A 399 26.41 0.43 -12.64
CA ASN A 399 26.39 -0.17 -13.98
C ASN A 399 25.22 -1.15 -14.22
N GLU A 400 24.11 -1.02 -13.51
CA GLU A 400 22.93 -1.86 -13.73
C GLU A 400 21.89 -1.13 -14.60
N ILE A 401 21.15 -1.88 -15.40
CA ILE A 401 19.93 -1.40 -16.06
C ILE A 401 18.75 -1.95 -15.27
N ARG A 402 18.12 -1.11 -14.46
CA ARG A 402 17.01 -1.48 -13.58
C ARG A 402 15.66 -1.21 -14.22
N TYR A 403 14.74 -2.14 -14.01
CA TYR A 403 13.32 -1.96 -14.16
C TYR A 403 12.71 -1.92 -12.76
N ASN A 404 12.48 -0.70 -12.26
CA ASN A 404 12.10 -0.44 -10.87
C ASN A 404 10.91 0.52 -10.77
N THR A 405 10.00 0.46 -11.75
CA THR A 405 8.68 1.10 -11.58
C THR A 405 7.87 0.43 -10.48
N ARG A 406 8.12 -0.85 -10.20
CA ARG A 406 7.43 -1.64 -9.18
C ARG A 406 8.47 -2.42 -8.37
N GLN A 407 8.09 -2.83 -7.17
CA GLN A 407 8.88 -3.77 -6.35
C GLN A 407 8.40 -5.22 -6.60
N PRO A 408 9.30 -6.23 -6.53
CA PRO A 408 10.75 -6.09 -6.35
C PRO A 408 11.44 -5.52 -7.60
N GLU A 409 12.58 -4.83 -7.42
CA GLU A 409 13.37 -4.32 -8.54
C GLU A 409 14.03 -5.47 -9.30
N VAL A 410 13.98 -5.39 -10.63
CA VAL A 410 14.64 -6.36 -11.50
C VAL A 410 15.65 -5.68 -12.41
N CYS A 411 16.79 -6.34 -12.58
CA CYS A 411 17.96 -5.89 -13.30
C CYS A 411 18.12 -6.72 -14.58
N ALA A 412 18.45 -6.05 -15.68
CA ALA A 412 18.79 -6.73 -16.92
C ALA A 412 20.08 -7.55 -16.72
N ALA A 413 20.10 -8.79 -17.21
CA ALA A 413 21.27 -9.64 -17.21
C ALA A 413 21.39 -10.39 -18.53
N VAL A 414 22.56 -10.97 -18.75
CA VAL A 414 22.85 -11.84 -19.90
C VAL A 414 23.17 -13.24 -19.40
N ASP A 415 22.42 -14.24 -19.86
CA ASP A 415 22.66 -15.63 -19.50
C ASP A 415 23.90 -16.18 -20.24
N SER A 416 24.60 -17.12 -19.60
CA SER A 416 25.79 -17.72 -20.21
C SER A 416 25.44 -18.41 -21.53
N GLY A 417 26.18 -18.08 -22.60
CA GLY A 417 25.98 -18.64 -23.93
C GLY A 417 24.80 -18.04 -24.72
N THR A 418 24.13 -17.03 -24.19
CA THR A 418 23.06 -16.32 -24.90
C THR A 418 23.54 -14.95 -25.41
N ASP A 419 22.72 -14.32 -26.25
CA ASP A 419 22.96 -12.99 -26.78
C ASP A 419 21.84 -12.01 -26.38
N TYR A 420 21.03 -12.35 -25.39
CA TYR A 420 19.83 -11.59 -25.06
C TYR A 420 19.75 -11.19 -23.60
N LEU A 421 18.93 -10.17 -23.36
CA LEU A 421 18.68 -9.65 -22.03
C LEU A 421 17.51 -10.38 -21.38
N THR A 422 17.76 -10.93 -20.20
CA THR A 422 16.76 -11.51 -19.30
C THR A 422 16.71 -10.68 -18.03
N MET A 423 15.51 -10.42 -17.48
CA MET A 423 15.37 -9.69 -16.22
C MET A 423 15.44 -10.63 -15.02
N TYR A 424 16.27 -10.31 -14.03
CA TYR A 424 16.40 -11.04 -12.76
C TYR A 424 16.30 -10.08 -11.58
N LEU A 425 16.11 -10.58 -10.36
CA LEU A 425 16.16 -9.72 -9.17
C LEU A 425 17.49 -8.95 -9.13
N CYS A 426 17.41 -7.66 -8.79
CA CYS A 426 18.59 -6.89 -8.45
C CYS A 426 19.14 -7.37 -7.10
N GLU A 427 20.46 -7.37 -6.95
CA GLU A 427 21.08 -7.66 -5.66
C GLU A 427 20.92 -6.45 -4.72
N GLU A 428 20.52 -6.72 -3.47
CA GLU A 428 20.39 -5.66 -2.45
C GLU A 428 21.75 -5.09 -2.05
N ASN A 429 22.79 -5.93 -2.06
CA ASN A 429 24.16 -5.51 -1.75
C ASN A 429 24.91 -5.10 -3.02
N VAL A 430 25.21 -3.81 -3.11
CA VAL A 430 25.98 -3.19 -4.19
C VAL A 430 27.34 -3.88 -4.42
N HIS A 431 27.95 -4.45 -3.39
CA HIS A 431 29.24 -5.14 -3.51
C HIS A 431 29.13 -6.55 -4.11
N SER A 432 27.92 -7.11 -4.22
CA SER A 432 27.67 -8.45 -4.78
C SER A 432 26.95 -8.43 -6.13
N ILE A 433 26.90 -7.28 -6.81
CA ILE A 433 26.26 -7.19 -8.13
C ILE A 433 26.93 -8.18 -9.11
N PRO A 434 26.17 -9.10 -9.72
CA PRO A 434 26.70 -10.11 -10.63
C PRO A 434 27.34 -9.48 -11.87
N GLU A 435 28.46 -10.02 -12.33
CA GLU A 435 29.15 -9.52 -13.54
C GLU A 435 28.26 -9.57 -14.80
N ASN A 436 27.32 -10.51 -14.84
CA ASN A 436 26.38 -10.64 -15.95
C ASN A 436 25.21 -9.65 -15.91
N GLN A 437 25.14 -8.78 -14.90
CA GLN A 437 24.18 -7.66 -14.80
C GLN A 437 24.84 -6.29 -15.06
N LYS A 438 26.15 -6.26 -15.34
CA LYS A 438 26.91 -5.00 -15.49
C LYS A 438 27.00 -4.53 -16.95
N PHE A 439 26.61 -3.28 -17.16
CA PHE A 439 26.66 -2.58 -18.44
C PHE A 439 27.40 -1.25 -18.30
N ILE A 440 28.37 -0.98 -19.17
CA ILE A 440 29.03 0.33 -19.26
C ILE A 440 28.28 1.15 -20.31
N PHE A 441 27.63 2.22 -19.87
CA PHE A 441 27.02 3.23 -20.73
C PHE A 441 28.06 4.28 -21.10
N ARG A 442 28.53 4.27 -22.35
CA ARG A 442 29.52 5.22 -22.86
C ARG A 442 28.85 6.53 -23.33
N GLU A 443 29.62 7.61 -23.33
CA GLU A 443 29.13 8.95 -23.75
C GLU A 443 28.61 8.98 -25.20
N ASP A 444 29.11 8.11 -26.07
CA ASP A 444 28.67 8.00 -27.46
C ASP A 444 27.31 7.27 -27.62
N GLY A 445 26.74 6.75 -26.53
CA GLY A 445 25.51 5.97 -26.51
C GLY A 445 25.73 4.46 -26.55
N THR A 446 26.96 3.97 -26.60
CA THR A 446 27.21 2.53 -26.64
C THR A 446 27.00 1.90 -25.27
N LEU A 447 26.16 0.86 -25.22
CA LEU A 447 25.95 0.00 -24.06
C LEU A 447 26.80 -1.27 -24.21
N LEU A 448 27.89 -1.35 -23.45
CA LEU A 448 28.81 -2.49 -23.42
C LEU A 448 28.48 -3.41 -22.24
N HIS A 449 28.18 -4.68 -22.49
CA HIS A 449 28.03 -5.67 -21.43
C HIS A 449 29.41 -6.15 -20.95
N VAL A 450 29.68 -6.02 -19.64
CA VAL A 450 31.02 -6.19 -19.05
C VAL A 450 31.52 -7.63 -19.21
N GLN A 451 30.72 -8.63 -18.87
CA GLN A 451 31.21 -10.02 -18.88
C GLN A 451 31.51 -10.55 -20.29
N THR A 452 30.69 -10.18 -21.28
CA THR A 452 30.82 -10.71 -22.65
C THR A 452 31.67 -9.82 -23.56
N GLN A 453 31.97 -8.58 -23.13
CA GLN A 453 32.66 -7.56 -23.93
C GLN A 453 31.96 -7.29 -25.28
N LYS A 454 30.62 -7.48 -25.32
CA LYS A 454 29.78 -7.24 -26.49
C LYS A 454 28.90 -6.01 -26.28
N CYS A 455 28.56 -5.36 -27.38
CA CYS A 455 27.71 -4.18 -27.37
C CYS A 455 26.27 -4.55 -27.69
N LEU A 456 25.34 -3.84 -27.08
CA LEU A 456 23.91 -4.05 -27.27
C LEU A 456 23.45 -3.38 -28.57
N GLN A 457 22.80 -4.15 -29.44
CA GLN A 457 22.32 -3.73 -30.75
C GLN A 457 20.81 -3.93 -30.86
N ALA A 458 20.11 -2.95 -31.44
CA ALA A 458 18.71 -3.10 -31.82
C ALA A 458 18.60 -3.95 -33.09
N GLU A 459 17.92 -5.09 -32.98
CA GLU A 459 17.72 -6.03 -34.08
C GLU A 459 16.23 -6.08 -34.45
N SER A 460 15.92 -5.87 -35.74
CA SER A 460 14.53 -5.76 -36.20
C SER A 460 13.81 -7.10 -36.33
N ASN A 461 14.56 -8.19 -36.48
CA ASN A 461 14.00 -9.53 -36.67
C ASN A 461 14.75 -10.53 -35.79
N SER A 462 14.22 -10.75 -34.59
CA SER A 462 14.81 -11.64 -33.58
C SER A 462 13.85 -12.78 -33.22
N TYR A 463 13.09 -12.66 -32.12
CA TYR A 463 12.17 -13.67 -31.63
C TYR A 463 10.85 -13.66 -32.39
N ASN A 464 10.62 -14.69 -33.21
CA ASN A 464 9.36 -14.86 -33.96
C ASN A 464 8.97 -13.62 -34.79
N GLY A 465 9.96 -12.88 -35.31
CA GLY A 465 9.70 -11.66 -36.09
C GLY A 465 9.70 -10.35 -35.30
N ASN A 466 9.82 -10.38 -33.98
CA ASN A 466 9.75 -9.18 -33.15
C ASN A 466 11.12 -8.50 -32.96
N PRO A 467 11.16 -7.16 -32.84
CA PRO A 467 12.38 -6.42 -32.50
C PRO A 467 12.85 -6.66 -31.06
N ALA A 468 14.17 -6.78 -30.85
CA ALA A 468 14.75 -6.97 -29.51
C ALA A 468 16.18 -6.40 -29.40
N PRO A 469 16.65 -6.08 -28.18
CA PRO A 469 18.03 -5.72 -27.92
C PRO A 469 18.90 -6.98 -27.75
N LEU A 470 19.89 -7.18 -28.63
CA LEU A 470 20.78 -8.34 -28.62
C LEU A 470 22.25 -7.93 -28.55
N LEU A 471 23.08 -8.76 -27.92
CA LEU A 471 24.52 -8.58 -27.88
C LEU A 471 25.17 -8.93 -29.22
N ARG A 472 25.97 -7.99 -29.73
CA ARG A 472 26.75 -8.11 -30.97
C ARG A 472 28.17 -7.62 -30.76
N SER A 473 29.06 -7.92 -31.70
CA SER A 473 30.37 -7.28 -31.73
C SER A 473 30.22 -5.77 -31.79
N CYS A 474 31.03 -5.06 -31.01
CA CYS A 474 30.96 -3.60 -30.94
C CYS A 474 31.33 -2.96 -32.28
N THR A 475 30.49 -2.05 -32.75
CA THR A 475 30.65 -1.27 -33.98
C THR A 475 30.19 0.16 -33.76
N ASP A 476 30.49 1.06 -34.70
CA ASP A 476 29.99 2.44 -34.68
C ASP A 476 28.56 2.57 -35.26
N SER A 477 27.83 1.47 -35.37
CA SER A 477 26.46 1.46 -35.87
C SER A 477 25.52 2.26 -34.99
N GLU A 478 24.65 3.07 -35.62
CA GLU A 478 23.57 3.80 -34.93
C GLU A 478 22.60 2.85 -34.20
N TYR A 479 22.48 1.61 -34.66
CA TYR A 479 21.69 0.57 -33.99
C TYR A 479 22.31 0.11 -32.65
N GLN A 480 23.57 0.45 -32.38
CA GLN A 480 24.25 0.21 -31.10
C GLN A 480 24.34 1.48 -30.22
N LYS A 481 23.73 2.59 -30.64
CA LYS A 481 23.70 3.83 -29.87
C LYS A 481 22.33 3.99 -29.20
N TRP A 482 22.36 4.18 -27.89
CA TRP A 482 21.20 4.29 -27.01
C TRP A 482 21.23 5.59 -26.25
N PHE A 483 20.07 6.09 -25.85
CA PHE A 483 19.94 7.29 -25.02
C PHE A 483 18.64 7.25 -24.22
N PHE A 484 18.67 7.83 -23.02
CA PHE A 484 17.45 8.00 -22.24
C PHE A 484 16.66 9.21 -22.71
N LYS A 485 15.34 9.08 -22.64
CA LYS A 485 14.42 10.20 -22.83
C LYS A 485 13.32 10.15 -21.78
N GLU A 486 13.29 11.20 -20.96
CA GLU A 486 12.17 11.47 -20.08
C GLU A 486 10.93 11.91 -20.87
N ARG A 487 9.75 11.69 -20.30
CA ARG A 487 8.54 12.28 -20.85
C ARG A 487 8.47 13.75 -20.43
N SER A 488 8.73 14.64 -21.39
CA SER A 488 8.44 16.07 -21.30
C SER A 488 6.95 16.35 -21.20
#